data_AF-A0A7S0LCA8-F1
#
_entry.id   AF-A0A7S0LCA8-F1
#
_cell.length_a   1.000
_cell.length_b   1.000
_cell.length_c   1.000
_cell.angle_alpha   90.00
_cell.angle_beta   90.00
_cell.angle_gamma   90.00
#
_symmetry.space_group_name_H-M   'P 1'
#
loop_
_entity.id
_entity.type
_entity.pdbx_description
1 polymer ?
#
loop_
_entity_poly.entity_id
_entity_poly.type
_entity_poly.pdbx_seq_one_letter_code
_entity_poly.pdbx_strand_id
1 'polypeptide(L)'
;GAYGHKLLSVLPHLRYTGCDGAGDVEEVTAGFVRFCDLSLPLSLPRSDWVLSLEVGEHVPSESEMMVVRNLHAHNCVGIVVSWASLGWSGPGHKNNHGEPYIVQTFEGLGYLLEPNLTQAMRVGFDGSLNRSASNAIPQLRRTRWAGSLPPYRRWIFRWFARSVYVFVRNDPLHNCAKS
;
A
#
# COMPACT_ATOMS: atom_id res chain seq x y z
N GLY A 1 4.84 0.89 -10.97
CA GLY A 1 6.20 0.36 -11.30
C GLY A 1 7.31 0.85 -10.37
N ALA A 2 7.47 2.16 -10.16
CA ALA A 2 8.63 2.73 -9.45
C ALA A 2 8.92 2.13 -8.05
N TYR A 3 7.87 1.91 -7.24
CA TYR A 3 8.02 1.28 -5.91
C TYR A 3 8.53 -0.17 -6.00
N GLY A 4 8.10 -0.94 -7.02
CA GLY A 4 8.58 -2.30 -7.25
C GLY A 4 10.09 -2.33 -7.55
N HIS A 5 10.56 -1.48 -8.46
CA HIS A 5 12.01 -1.36 -8.72
C HIS A 5 12.78 -0.95 -7.48
N LYS A 6 12.27 0.02 -6.71
CA LYS A 6 12.94 0.46 -5.48
C LYS A 6 13.00 -0.67 -4.46
N LEU A 7 11.91 -1.42 -4.27
CA LEU A 7 11.84 -2.56 -3.37
C LEU A 7 12.90 -3.61 -3.74
N LEU A 8 12.93 -4.03 -5.00
CA LEU A 8 13.88 -5.03 -5.49
C LEU A 8 15.34 -4.54 -5.42
N SER A 9 15.59 -3.23 -5.54
CA SER A 9 16.95 -2.68 -5.37
C SER A 9 17.47 -2.78 -3.94
N VAL A 10 16.58 -2.80 -2.94
CA VAL A 10 16.93 -2.87 -1.51
C VAL A 10 16.87 -4.31 -1.00
N LEU A 11 15.90 -5.09 -1.49
CA LEU A 11 15.63 -6.47 -1.09
C LEU A 11 15.54 -7.36 -2.34
N PRO A 12 16.67 -7.68 -2.98
CA PRO A 12 16.70 -8.37 -4.28
C PRO A 12 16.21 -9.82 -4.24
N HIS A 13 16.04 -10.39 -3.04
CA HIS A 13 15.53 -11.75 -2.85
C HIS A 13 14.00 -11.81 -2.79
N LEU A 14 13.31 -10.66 -2.73
CA LEU A 14 11.85 -10.64 -2.77
C LEU A 14 11.34 -10.96 -4.18
N ARG A 15 10.20 -11.64 -4.23
CA ARG A 15 9.39 -11.77 -5.45
C ARG A 15 8.44 -10.58 -5.53
N TYR A 16 8.31 -10.00 -6.70
CA TYR A 16 7.43 -8.86 -6.95
C TYR A 16 6.55 -9.14 -8.16
N THR A 17 5.26 -8.85 -8.03
CA THR A 17 4.31 -8.78 -9.15
C THR A 17 3.61 -7.42 -9.07
N GLY A 18 3.57 -6.70 -10.19
CA GLY A 18 2.92 -5.40 -10.29
C GLY A 18 1.70 -5.48 -11.20
N CYS A 19 0.63 -4.80 -10.80
CA CYS A 19 -0.61 -4.65 -11.57
C CYS A 19 -1.05 -3.18 -11.54
N ASP A 20 -1.61 -2.67 -12.63
CA ASP A 20 -2.15 -1.31 -12.75
C ASP A 20 -3.32 -1.26 -13.74
N GLY A 21 -4.23 -0.32 -13.57
CA GLY A 21 -5.40 -0.12 -14.44
C GLY A 21 -5.15 0.79 -15.65
N ALA A 22 -3.97 1.40 -15.78
CA ALA A 22 -3.62 2.21 -16.94
C ALA A 22 -3.44 1.35 -18.19
N GLY A 23 -4.16 1.68 -19.28
CA GLY A 23 -4.21 0.85 -20.50
C GLY A 23 -2.87 0.72 -21.26
N ASP A 24 -1.93 1.63 -21.04
CA ASP A 24 -0.59 1.64 -21.62
C ASP A 24 0.49 1.13 -20.65
N VAL A 25 0.11 0.62 -19.47
CA VAL A 25 1.08 0.32 -18.39
C VAL A 25 2.15 -0.69 -18.80
N GLU A 26 1.78 -1.71 -19.58
CA GLU A 26 2.72 -2.74 -20.01
C GLU A 26 3.77 -2.17 -20.97
N GLU A 27 3.39 -1.24 -21.84
CA GLU A 27 4.32 -0.58 -22.77
C GLU A 27 5.27 0.34 -22.00
N VAL A 28 4.74 1.25 -21.18
CA VAL A 28 5.55 2.24 -20.46
C VAL A 28 6.45 1.63 -19.37
N THR A 29 6.14 0.40 -18.94
CA THR A 29 6.95 -0.35 -17.96
C THR A 29 7.73 -1.51 -18.58
N ALA A 30 7.73 -1.66 -19.91
CA ALA A 30 8.36 -2.77 -20.62
C ALA A 30 7.99 -4.15 -20.02
N GLY A 31 6.72 -4.33 -19.65
CA GLY A 31 6.16 -5.55 -19.07
C GLY A 31 6.48 -5.77 -17.58
N PHE A 32 7.15 -4.83 -16.89
CA PHE A 32 7.42 -4.94 -15.46
C PHE A 32 6.15 -4.87 -14.59
N VAL A 33 5.14 -4.14 -15.06
CA VAL A 33 3.80 -4.08 -14.47
C VAL A 33 2.79 -4.56 -15.51
N ARG A 34 1.86 -5.40 -15.09
CA ARG A 34 0.78 -5.93 -15.93
C ARG A 34 -0.45 -5.02 -15.87
N PHE A 35 -1.20 -4.97 -16.97
CA PHE A 35 -2.54 -4.40 -16.93
C PHE A 35 -3.46 -5.32 -16.13
N CYS A 36 -4.22 -4.76 -15.18
CA CYS A 36 -5.42 -5.42 -14.66
C CYS A 36 -6.50 -4.42 -14.26
N ASP A 37 -7.74 -4.81 -14.55
CA ASP A 37 -8.92 -4.07 -14.14
C ASP A 37 -9.32 -4.46 -12.72
N LEU A 38 -9.00 -3.60 -11.75
CA LEU A 38 -9.31 -3.81 -10.32
C LEU A 38 -10.81 -3.69 -10.01
N SER A 39 -11.64 -3.21 -10.96
CA SER A 39 -13.10 -3.23 -10.85
C SER A 39 -13.70 -4.60 -11.15
N LEU A 40 -12.87 -5.56 -11.60
CA LEU A 40 -13.26 -6.93 -11.88
C LEU A 40 -12.60 -7.92 -10.92
N PRO A 41 -13.18 -9.12 -10.72
CA PRO A 41 -12.54 -10.22 -10.03
C PRO A 41 -11.16 -10.54 -10.63
N LEU A 42 -10.10 -10.48 -9.83
CA LEU A 42 -8.78 -10.92 -10.24
C LEU A 42 -8.49 -12.35 -9.78
N SER A 43 -7.66 -13.06 -10.55
CA SER A 43 -7.15 -14.39 -10.24
C SER A 43 -5.63 -14.39 -10.34
N LEU A 44 -4.99 -13.67 -9.41
CA LEU A 44 -3.55 -13.59 -9.31
C LEU A 44 -3.03 -14.63 -8.29
N PRO A 45 -1.74 -15.02 -8.37
CA PRO A 45 -1.11 -15.72 -7.27
C PRO A 45 -1.16 -14.90 -5.98
N ARG A 46 -1.28 -15.58 -4.83
CA ARG A 46 -1.20 -14.90 -3.53
C ARG A 46 0.24 -14.51 -3.21
N SER A 47 0.39 -13.34 -2.61
CA SER A 47 1.64 -12.86 -2.02
C SER A 47 1.53 -12.82 -0.50
N ASP A 48 2.65 -12.79 0.22
CA ASP A 48 2.59 -12.56 1.67
C ASP A 48 1.91 -11.21 1.96
N TRP A 49 2.33 -10.18 1.24
CA TRP A 49 1.82 -8.83 1.37
C TRP A 49 1.25 -8.31 0.05
N VAL A 50 0.16 -7.55 0.14
CA VAL A 50 -0.36 -6.75 -0.98
C VAL A 50 -0.17 -5.27 -0.64
N LEU A 51 0.25 -4.49 -1.64
CA LEU A 51 0.45 -3.04 -1.54
C LEU A 51 -0.47 -2.34 -2.56
N SER A 52 -1.29 -1.41 -2.11
CA SER A 52 -2.18 -0.59 -2.97
C SER A 52 -2.10 0.86 -2.55
N LEU A 53 -1.44 1.71 -3.33
CA LEU A 53 -1.19 3.11 -2.98
C LEU A 53 -1.95 4.04 -3.91
N GLU A 54 -2.90 4.80 -3.34
CA GLU A 54 -3.69 5.80 -4.05
C GLU A 54 -4.36 5.20 -5.31
N VAL A 55 -5.23 4.20 -5.08
CA VAL A 55 -5.91 3.43 -6.15
C VAL A 55 -7.43 3.42 -5.93
N GLY A 56 -7.85 3.11 -4.70
CA GLY A 56 -9.27 2.91 -4.39
C GLY A 56 -10.11 4.17 -4.59
N GLU A 57 -9.53 5.35 -4.38
CA GLU A 57 -10.19 6.64 -4.58
C GLU A 57 -10.45 6.99 -6.04
N HIS A 58 -9.77 6.32 -6.97
CA HIS A 58 -9.91 6.52 -8.41
C HIS A 58 -10.97 5.63 -9.06
N VAL A 59 -11.41 4.59 -8.35
CA VAL A 59 -12.44 3.66 -8.81
C VAL A 59 -13.83 4.19 -8.41
N PRO A 60 -14.88 4.00 -9.24
CA PRO A 60 -16.25 4.35 -8.84
C PRO A 60 -16.68 3.64 -7.55
N SER A 61 -17.54 4.27 -6.75
CA SER A 61 -17.97 3.75 -5.45
C SER A 61 -18.64 2.37 -5.56
N GLU A 62 -19.38 2.13 -6.64
CA GLU A 62 -20.00 0.84 -6.95
C GLU A 62 -19.00 -0.31 -7.18
N SER A 63 -17.76 0.00 -7.55
CA SER A 63 -16.69 -0.97 -7.82
C SER A 63 -15.68 -1.08 -6.69
N GLU A 64 -15.82 -0.25 -5.65
CA GLU A 64 -14.90 -0.19 -4.52
C GLU A 64 -14.72 -1.53 -3.82
N MET A 65 -15.84 -2.21 -3.52
CA MET A 65 -15.80 -3.49 -2.82
C MET A 65 -15.11 -4.57 -3.66
N MET A 66 -15.04 -4.42 -4.99
CA MET A 66 -14.24 -5.29 -5.83
C MET A 66 -12.75 -5.05 -5.63
N VAL A 67 -12.31 -3.78 -5.52
CA VAL A 67 -10.93 -3.44 -5.16
C VAL A 67 -10.57 -4.07 -3.81
N VAL A 68 -11.38 -3.81 -2.77
CA VAL A 68 -11.18 -4.36 -1.43
C VAL A 68 -11.11 -5.89 -1.45
N ARG A 69 -12.04 -6.54 -2.16
CA ARG A 69 -12.03 -8.00 -2.34
C ARG A 69 -10.73 -8.48 -3.00
N ASN A 70 -10.28 -7.81 -4.05
CA ASN A 70 -9.05 -8.17 -4.74
C ASN A 70 -7.84 -8.03 -3.80
N LEU A 71 -7.76 -6.97 -2.99
CA LEU A 71 -6.71 -6.84 -1.99
C LEU A 71 -6.76 -8.00 -0.98
N HIS A 72 -7.94 -8.31 -0.45
CA HIS A 72 -8.15 -9.40 0.51
C HIS A 72 -7.81 -10.79 -0.02
N ALA A 73 -8.19 -11.10 -1.26
CA ALA A 73 -8.04 -12.44 -1.84
C ALA A 73 -6.59 -12.83 -2.14
N HIS A 74 -5.73 -11.83 -2.34
CA HIS A 74 -4.36 -11.98 -2.88
C HIS A 74 -3.24 -11.79 -1.85
N ASN A 75 -3.54 -11.69 -0.55
CA ASN A 75 -2.54 -11.68 0.51
C ASN A 75 -2.68 -12.85 1.50
N CYS A 76 -1.59 -13.18 2.18
CA CYS A 76 -1.59 -14.18 3.26
C CYS A 76 -1.24 -13.62 4.63
N VAL A 77 -0.47 -12.53 4.67
CA VAL A 77 0.00 -11.90 5.91
C VAL A 77 -0.69 -10.56 6.12
N GLY A 78 -0.68 -9.67 5.13
CA GLY A 78 -1.23 -8.33 5.34
C GLY A 78 -1.35 -7.47 4.10
N ILE A 79 -1.88 -6.27 4.32
CA ILE A 79 -2.14 -5.26 3.29
C ILE A 79 -1.53 -3.94 3.76
N VAL A 80 -0.81 -3.28 2.87
CA VAL A 80 -0.48 -1.86 3.00
C VAL A 80 -1.33 -1.11 2.00
N VAL A 81 -2.16 -0.20 2.48
CA VAL A 81 -3.06 0.58 1.61
C VAL A 81 -2.87 2.06 1.86
N SER A 82 -2.94 2.87 0.81
CA SER A 82 -3.19 4.29 0.96
C SER A 82 -4.42 4.71 0.17
N TRP A 83 -5.20 5.62 0.77
CA TRP A 83 -6.49 6.03 0.23
C TRP A 83 -6.76 7.50 0.54
N ALA A 84 -7.09 8.29 -0.47
CA ALA A 84 -7.35 9.71 -0.29
C ALA A 84 -8.45 9.99 0.76
N SER A 85 -8.14 10.85 1.72
CA SER A 85 -9.06 11.22 2.80
C SER A 85 -10.23 12.10 2.32
N LEU A 86 -11.32 12.10 3.06
CA LEU A 86 -12.46 13.00 2.83
C LEU A 86 -12.02 14.49 2.75
N GLY A 87 -12.65 15.24 1.86
CA GLY A 87 -12.39 16.67 1.66
C GLY A 87 -11.17 16.99 0.79
N TRP A 88 -10.39 16.00 0.36
CA TRP A 88 -9.29 16.19 -0.57
C TRP A 88 -9.75 16.03 -2.02
N SER A 89 -9.43 17.00 -2.87
CA SER A 89 -9.71 16.92 -4.30
C SER A 89 -8.41 16.66 -5.08
N GLY A 90 -8.53 15.84 -6.12
CA GLY A 90 -7.47 15.52 -7.04
C GLY A 90 -8.07 14.98 -8.34
N PRO A 91 -7.37 15.07 -9.49
CA PRO A 91 -7.87 14.51 -10.74
C PRO A 91 -8.23 13.03 -10.58
N GLY A 92 -9.48 12.69 -10.88
CA GLY A 92 -9.97 11.32 -10.81
C GLY A 92 -10.32 10.82 -9.40
N HIS A 93 -10.15 11.61 -8.34
CA HIS A 93 -10.59 11.25 -6.99
C HIS A 93 -12.13 11.32 -6.94
N LYS A 94 -12.80 10.18 -7.00
CA LYS A 94 -14.26 10.07 -7.00
C LYS A 94 -14.79 9.32 -5.78
N ASN A 95 -13.93 8.60 -5.08
CA ASN A 95 -14.31 7.68 -4.01
C ASN A 95 -13.42 7.82 -2.77
N ASN A 96 -13.31 9.04 -2.24
CA ASN A 96 -12.51 9.32 -1.06
C ASN A 96 -13.21 8.83 0.22
N HIS A 97 -12.43 8.36 1.19
CA HIS A 97 -12.97 7.84 2.46
C HIS A 97 -12.23 8.33 3.69
N GLY A 98 -12.94 8.34 4.81
CA GLY A 98 -12.35 8.67 6.10
C GLY A 98 -11.61 7.48 6.70
N GLU A 99 -10.64 7.75 7.59
CA GLU A 99 -9.94 6.70 8.34
C GLU A 99 -10.89 5.69 9.02
N PRO A 100 -11.97 6.10 9.71
CA PRO A 100 -12.86 5.14 10.36
C PRO A 100 -13.48 4.14 9.37
N TYR A 101 -13.84 4.60 8.17
CA TYR A 101 -14.42 3.73 7.14
C TYR A 101 -13.40 2.70 6.65
N ILE A 102 -12.20 3.16 6.26
CA ILE A 102 -11.14 2.27 5.76
C ILE A 102 -10.77 1.22 6.82
N VAL A 103 -10.59 1.64 8.06
CA VAL A 103 -10.27 0.73 9.18
C VAL A 103 -11.38 -0.29 9.39
N GLN A 104 -12.63 0.14 9.49
CA GLN A 104 -13.78 -0.77 9.70
C GLN A 104 -13.97 -1.75 8.54
N THR A 105 -13.74 -1.32 7.29
CA THR A 105 -13.82 -2.19 6.12
C THR A 105 -12.83 -3.35 6.21
N PHE A 106 -11.57 -3.08 6.57
CA PHE A 106 -10.58 -4.15 6.70
C PHE A 106 -10.75 -4.95 8.00
N GLU A 107 -11.15 -4.34 9.11
CA GLU A 107 -11.47 -5.08 10.35
C GLU A 107 -12.60 -6.09 10.13
N GLY A 108 -13.65 -5.69 9.39
CA GLY A 108 -14.75 -6.57 9.00
C GLY A 108 -14.32 -7.79 8.15
N LEU A 109 -13.13 -7.75 7.55
CA LEU A 109 -12.53 -8.85 6.77
C LEU A 109 -11.51 -9.67 7.57
N GLY A 110 -11.39 -9.42 8.88
CA GLY A 110 -10.48 -10.15 9.77
C GLY A 110 -9.06 -9.61 9.80
N TYR A 111 -8.86 -8.31 9.49
CA TYR A 111 -7.58 -7.63 9.67
C TYR A 111 -7.53 -6.86 10.99
N LEU A 112 -6.32 -6.62 11.47
CA LEU A 112 -6.00 -5.71 12.56
C LEU A 112 -5.16 -4.56 12.00
N LEU A 113 -5.50 -3.33 12.37
CA LEU A 113 -4.65 -2.18 12.08
C LEU A 113 -3.38 -2.26 12.93
N GLU A 114 -2.20 -2.18 12.30
CA GLU A 114 -0.92 -2.12 13.00
C GLU A 114 -0.52 -0.65 13.24
N PRO A 115 -0.76 -0.08 14.43
CA PRO A 115 -0.59 1.36 14.65
C PRO A 115 0.88 1.80 14.53
N ASN A 116 1.82 0.95 14.97
CA ASN A 116 3.24 1.26 14.93
C ASN A 116 3.79 1.27 13.49
N LEU A 117 3.43 0.27 12.68
CA LEU A 117 3.84 0.21 11.28
C LEU A 117 3.15 1.28 10.44
N THR A 118 1.87 1.52 10.71
CA THR A 118 1.11 2.62 10.11
C THR A 118 1.81 3.94 10.40
N GLN A 119 2.12 4.23 11.66
CA GLN A 119 2.82 5.46 12.03
C GLN A 119 4.21 5.55 11.38
N ALA A 120 4.95 4.44 11.30
CA ALA A 120 6.25 4.39 10.62
C ALA A 120 6.19 4.77 9.14
N MET A 121 5.17 4.29 8.44
CA MET A 121 4.93 4.65 7.04
C MET A 121 4.54 6.13 6.91
N ARG A 122 3.72 6.64 7.83
CA ARG A 122 3.22 8.02 7.85
C ARG A 122 4.32 9.05 8.09
N VAL A 123 5.16 8.87 9.10
CA VAL A 123 6.22 9.85 9.41
C VAL A 123 7.42 9.76 8.48
N GLY A 124 7.50 8.70 7.66
CA GLY A 124 8.74 8.24 7.06
C GLY A 124 9.67 7.69 8.13
N PHE A 125 10.36 6.59 7.85
CA PHE A 125 11.27 5.98 8.82
C PHE A 125 12.43 6.93 9.16
N ASP A 126 12.32 7.71 10.24
CA ASP A 126 13.40 8.59 10.72
C ASP A 126 14.36 7.89 11.70
N GLY A 127 14.11 6.60 11.98
CA GLY A 127 14.86 5.78 12.93
C GLY A 127 14.61 6.12 14.41
N SER A 128 13.59 6.90 14.74
CA SER A 128 13.24 7.30 16.12
C SER A 128 12.00 6.60 16.70
N LEU A 129 11.30 5.76 15.92
CA LEU A 129 10.21 4.94 16.47
C LEU A 129 10.78 3.87 17.42
N ASN A 130 10.65 4.19 18.70
CA ASN A 130 10.73 3.38 19.90
C ASN A 130 11.74 2.21 19.93
N ARG A 131 12.78 2.37 20.77
CA ARG A 131 13.86 1.41 21.10
C ARG A 131 13.40 0.05 21.67
N SER A 132 12.10 -0.21 21.75
CA SER A 132 11.55 -1.48 22.25
C SER A 132 11.29 -2.52 21.15
N ALA A 133 11.27 -2.13 19.87
CA ALA A 133 11.14 -3.05 18.74
C ALA A 133 12.49 -3.34 18.03
N SER A 134 13.57 -2.70 18.45
CA SER A 134 14.86 -2.67 17.74
C SER A 134 15.77 -3.90 17.90
N ASN A 135 15.30 -5.02 18.46
CA ASN A 135 16.10 -6.23 18.55
C ASN A 135 16.06 -7.11 17.29
N ALA A 136 15.29 -6.77 16.26
CA ALA A 136 15.08 -7.67 15.12
C ALA A 136 15.92 -7.37 13.85
N ILE A 137 16.41 -6.16 13.59
CA ILE A 137 17.05 -5.86 12.28
C ILE A 137 18.19 -4.83 12.41
N PRO A 138 19.47 -5.24 12.45
CA PRO A 138 20.61 -4.34 12.74
C PRO A 138 21.13 -3.45 11.60
N GLN A 139 20.50 -3.36 10.42
CA GLN A 139 21.23 -2.95 9.19
C GLN A 139 20.65 -1.78 8.36
N LEU A 140 19.72 -0.95 8.84
CA LEU A 140 19.29 0.23 8.07
C LEU A 140 19.82 1.56 8.63
N ARG A 141 20.83 2.10 7.94
CA ARG A 141 21.44 3.42 8.17
C ARG A 141 20.46 4.56 7.90
N ARG A 142 20.53 5.56 8.79
CA ARG A 142 19.84 6.86 8.76
C ARG A 142 19.95 7.58 7.42
N THR A 143 18.80 8.03 6.89
CA THR A 143 18.75 9.12 5.93
C THR A 143 17.64 10.10 6.29
N ARG A 144 18.01 11.36 6.50
CA ARG A 144 17.13 12.46 6.96
C ARG A 144 16.56 13.17 5.72
N TRP A 145 15.41 12.72 5.20
CA TRP A 145 14.88 13.17 3.90
C TRP A 145 13.88 14.34 3.95
N ALA A 146 13.32 14.70 5.10
CA ALA A 146 12.18 15.63 5.16
C ALA A 146 12.54 17.14 5.12
N GLY A 147 13.82 17.51 5.25
CA GLY A 147 14.23 18.91 5.44
C GLY A 147 14.29 19.77 4.17
N SER A 148 14.53 19.17 3.00
CA SER A 148 14.98 19.88 1.78
C SER A 148 13.94 20.01 0.66
N LEU A 149 12.69 19.59 0.88
CA LEU A 149 11.67 19.63 -0.18
C LEU A 149 11.03 21.03 -0.34
N PRO A 150 10.80 21.50 -1.58
CA PRO A 150 10.06 22.72 -1.87
C PRO A 150 8.66 22.75 -1.23
N PRO A 151 8.09 23.93 -0.93
CA PRO A 151 6.82 24.06 -0.19
C PRO A 151 5.65 23.24 -0.77
N TYR A 152 5.54 23.15 -2.11
CA TYR A 152 4.49 22.38 -2.78
C TYR A 152 4.67 20.86 -2.61
N ARG A 153 5.92 20.37 -2.53
CA ARG A 153 6.22 18.96 -2.25
C ARG A 153 5.96 18.61 -0.78
N ARG A 154 6.14 19.55 0.15
CA ARG A 154 5.81 19.33 1.58
C ARG A 154 4.32 19.05 1.79
N TRP A 155 3.44 19.66 0.99
CA TRP A 155 2.00 19.43 1.04
C TRP A 155 1.60 18.04 0.55
N ILE A 156 2.12 17.60 -0.60
CA ILE A 156 1.89 16.26 -1.16
C ILE A 156 2.40 15.17 -0.20
N PHE A 157 3.60 15.36 0.37
CA PHE A 157 4.14 14.42 1.34
C PHE A 157 3.34 14.36 2.63
N ARG A 158 2.83 15.49 3.14
CA ARG A 158 1.98 15.52 4.34
C ARG A 158 0.60 14.88 4.13
N TRP A 159 0.09 14.94 2.90
CA TRP A 159 -1.15 14.30 2.50
C TRP A 159 -1.01 12.77 2.45
N PHE A 160 -0.05 12.26 1.68
CA PHE A 160 0.24 10.82 1.60
C PHE A 160 0.59 10.22 2.98
N ALA A 161 1.35 10.98 3.79
CA ALA A 161 1.68 10.63 5.16
C ALA A 161 0.48 10.48 6.11
N ARG A 162 -0.75 10.81 5.71
CA ARG A 162 -1.94 10.63 6.56
C ARG A 162 -2.95 9.66 5.97
N SER A 163 -2.78 9.26 4.71
CA SER A 163 -3.66 8.33 4.00
C SER A 163 -3.18 6.88 4.01
N VAL A 164 -1.98 6.57 4.55
CA VAL A 164 -1.44 5.20 4.59
C VAL A 164 -1.87 4.45 5.84
N TYR A 165 -2.17 3.17 5.67
CA TYR A 165 -2.56 2.19 6.68
C TYR A 165 -1.83 0.86 6.46
N VAL A 166 -1.43 0.21 7.55
CA VAL A 166 -0.85 -1.14 7.53
C VAL A 166 -1.79 -2.07 8.30
N PHE A 167 -2.29 -3.08 7.62
CA PHE A 167 -3.20 -4.08 8.15
C PHE A 167 -2.53 -5.46 8.15
N VAL A 168 -2.67 -6.21 9.24
CA VAL A 168 -2.24 -7.62 9.34
C VAL A 168 -3.45 -8.52 9.49
N ARG A 169 -3.43 -9.71 8.88
CA ARG A 169 -4.47 -10.72 9.07
C ARG A 169 -4.43 -11.19 10.52
N ASN A 170 -5.60 -11.27 11.16
CA ASN A 170 -5.73 -11.89 12.48
C ASN A 170 -5.45 -13.40 12.42
N ASP A 171 -5.73 -14.03 11.27
CA ASP A 171 -5.40 -15.43 10.96
C ASP A 171 -4.60 -15.52 9.63
N PRO A 172 -3.26 -15.46 9.71
CA PRO A 172 -2.40 -15.54 8.53
C PRO A 172 -2.48 -16.90 7.82
N LEU A 173 -2.50 -16.87 6.49
CA LEU A 173 -2.60 -18.11 5.72
C LEU A 173 -1.24 -18.83 5.67
N HIS A 174 -1.18 -20.03 6.23
CA HIS A 174 0.06 -20.83 6.32
C HIS A 174 0.58 -21.41 4.98
N ASN A 175 -0.17 -21.24 3.88
CA ASN A 175 0.18 -21.74 2.55
C ASN A 175 0.06 -20.63 1.48
N CYS A 176 0.70 -19.48 1.71
CA CYS A 176 0.95 -18.56 0.60
C CYS A 176 1.82 -19.30 -0.43
N ALA A 177 1.31 -19.43 -1.65
CA ALA A 177 1.79 -20.44 -2.58
C ALA A 177 3.31 -20.33 -2.80
N LYS A 178 3.98 -21.47 -2.57
CA LYS A 178 5.24 -21.84 -3.19
C LYS A 178 4.99 -22.05 -4.69
N SER A 179 4.73 -20.97 -5.43
CA SER A 179 4.70 -20.95 -6.89
C SER A 179 5.72 -19.94 -7.37
#